data_AF-F5IXN0-F1
#
_entry.id   AF-F5IXN0-F1
#
_cell.length_a   1.000
_cell.length_b   1.000
_cell.length_c   1.000
_cell.angle_alpha   90.00
_cell.angle_beta   90.00
_cell.angle_gamma   90.00
#
_symmetry.space_group_name_H-M   'P 1'
#
loop_
_entity.id
_entity.type
_entity.pdbx_description
1 polymer ?
#
loop_
_entity_poly.entity_id
_entity_poly.type
_entity_poly.pdbx_seq_one_letter_code
_entity_poly.pdbx_strand_id
1 'polypeptide(L)' 'MASRFTETEKWNDAWLSGLKPLSKLLFLYLCDQCDVAGFLEINIRKICFDLGIGKQEAEKSLTEVETRLLYSKDK' A
#
# COMPACT_ATOMS: atom_id res chain seq x y z
N MET A 1 18.92 -21.62 0.81
CA MET A 1 18.17 -20.78 -0.16
C MET A 1 17.96 -19.43 0.48
N ALA A 2 18.32 -18.34 -0.18
CA ALA A 2 18.07 -17.01 0.36
C ALA A 2 16.55 -16.73 0.27
N SER A 3 15.83 -16.97 1.36
CA SER A 3 14.42 -16.62 1.45
C SER A 3 14.33 -15.09 1.43
N ARG A 4 13.82 -14.54 0.33
CA ARG A 4 13.63 -13.10 0.19
C ARG A 4 12.22 -12.76 0.69
N PHE A 5 12.13 -11.92 1.71
CA PHE A 5 10.86 -11.53 2.34
C PHE A 5 10.05 -10.50 1.53
N THR A 6 10.58 -10.04 0.39
CA THR A 6 9.90 -9.08 -0.49
C THR A 6 9.96 -9.57 -1.93
N GLU A 7 8.87 -9.32 -2.66
CA GLU A 7 8.82 -9.44 -4.11
C GLU A 7 9.79 -8.43 -4.75
N THR A 8 10.63 -8.90 -5.69
CA THR A 8 11.64 -8.06 -6.36
C THR A 8 11.09 -7.43 -7.62
N GLU A 9 10.15 -8.10 -8.28
CA GLU A 9 9.57 -7.62 -9.55
C GLU A 9 8.47 -6.59 -9.34
N LYS A 10 8.09 -6.28 -8.09
CA LYS A 10 7.02 -5.31 -7.77
C LYS A 10 7.24 -3.94 -8.40
N TRP A 11 8.49 -3.51 -8.58
CA TRP A 11 8.82 -2.22 -9.20
C TRP A 11 8.61 -2.21 -10.72
N ASN A 12 8.67 -3.38 -11.36
CA ASN A 12 8.43 -3.58 -12.79
C ASN A 12 6.92 -3.70 -13.10
N ASP A 13 6.08 -3.91 -12.08
CA ASP A 13 4.64 -3.96 -12.23
C ASP A 13 4.10 -2.61 -12.71
N ALA A 14 3.33 -2.61 -13.80
CA ALA A 14 2.64 -1.44 -14.34
C ALA A 14 1.71 -0.80 -13.30
N TRP A 15 1.10 -1.62 -12.43
CA TRP A 15 0.21 -1.17 -11.37
C TRP A 15 0.96 -0.30 -10.35
N LEU A 16 2.05 -0.82 -9.79
CA LEU A 16 2.86 -0.11 -8.79
C LEU A 16 3.64 1.04 -9.41
N SER A 17 4.22 0.85 -10.60
CA SER A 17 5.02 1.87 -11.28
C SER A 17 4.22 3.11 -11.63
N GLY A 18 2.93 2.96 -11.95
CA GLY A 18 2.05 4.08 -12.28
C GLY A 18 1.55 4.90 -11.08
N LEU A 19 1.72 4.45 -9.83
CA LEU A 19 1.29 5.20 -8.64
C LEU A 19 2.17 6.42 -8.42
N LYS A 20 1.65 7.45 -7.75
CA LYS A 20 2.50 8.54 -7.24
C LYS A 20 3.49 8.03 -6.19
N PRO A 21 4.67 8.68 -6.01
CA PRO A 21 5.68 8.24 -5.06
C PRO A 21 5.14 8.03 -3.63
N LEU A 22 4.32 8.94 -3.13
CA LEU A 22 3.72 8.86 -1.79
C LEU A 22 2.71 7.71 -1.67
N SER A 23 1.95 7.45 -2.74
CA SER A 23 1.00 6.34 -2.82
C SER A 23 1.70 4.98 -2.92
N LYS A 24 2.88 4.91 -3.57
CA LYS A 24 3.74 3.71 -3.54
C LYS A 24 4.26 3.44 -2.12
N LEU A 25 4.75 4.48 -1.44
CA LEU A 25 5.21 4.38 -0.06
C LEU A 25 4.09 3.90 0.86
N LEU A 26 2.91 4.51 0.73
CA LEU A 26 1.72 4.11 1.49
C LEU A 26 1.34 2.65 1.23
N PHE A 27 1.29 2.22 -0.03
CA PHE A 27 0.95 0.84 -0.37
C PHE A 27 1.92 -0.16 0.25
N LEU A 28 3.23 0.08 0.13
CA LEU A 28 4.25 -0.76 0.75
C LEU A 28 4.10 -0.79 2.28
N TYR A 29 3.86 0.36 2.91
CA TYR A 29 3.59 0.46 4.33
C TYR A 29 2.37 -0.38 4.75
N LEU A 30 1.28 -0.36 3.97
CA LEU A 30 0.10 -1.18 4.24
C LEU A 30 0.43 -2.68 4.14
N CYS A 31 1.13 -3.10 3.08
CA CYS A 31 1.57 -4.50 2.93
C CYS A 31 2.43 -4.98 4.10
N ASP A 32 3.28 -4.11 4.66
CA ASP A 32 4.15 -4.43 5.79
C ASP A 32 3.40 -4.49 7.14
N GLN A 33 2.21 -3.88 7.24
CA GLN A 33 1.41 -3.82 8.47
C GLN A 33 0.29 -4.87 8.52
N CYS A 34 -0.06 -5.51 7.40
CA CYS A 34 -1.09 -6.55 7.38
C CYS A 34 -0.68 -7.77 8.22
N ASP A 35 -1.68 -8.44 8.79
CA ASP A 35 -1.48 -9.74 9.42
C ASP A 35 -1.21 -10.86 8.39
N VAL A 36 -0.97 -12.07 8.87
CA VAL A 36 -0.68 -13.24 8.01
C VAL A 36 -1.85 -13.57 7.07
N ALA A 37 -3.07 -13.19 7.42
CA ALA A 37 -4.27 -13.38 6.60
C ALA A 37 -4.54 -12.18 5.66
N GLY A 38 -3.71 -11.14 5.70
CA GLY A 38 -3.83 -9.95 4.86
C GLY A 38 -4.80 -8.89 5.40
N PHE A 39 -5.25 -9.00 6.65
CA PHE A 39 -6.10 -7.99 7.28
C PHE A 39 -5.28 -6.88 7.93
N LEU A 40 -5.80 -5.65 7.82
CA LEU A 40 -5.22 -4.46 8.44
C LEU A 40 -6.32 -3.48 8.84
N GLU A 41 -6.24 -2.96 10.06
CA GLU A 41 -7.05 -1.83 10.49
C GLU A 41 -6.38 -0.51 10.06
N ILE A 42 -7.09 0.27 9.24
CA ILE A 42 -6.56 1.55 8.74
C ILE A 42 -6.67 2.62 9.83
N ASN A 43 -5.52 3.02 10.37
CA ASN A 43 -5.42 4.15 11.29
C ASN A 43 -4.68 5.33 10.64
N ILE A 44 -5.44 6.32 10.14
CA ILE A 44 -4.88 7.50 9.45
C ILE A 44 -3.91 8.27 10.34
N ARG A 45 -4.17 8.36 11.66
CA ARG A 45 -3.27 9.09 12.58
C ARG A 45 -1.91 8.40 12.68
N LYS A 46 -1.91 7.06 12.79
CA LYS A 46 -0.67 6.26 12.80
C LYS A 46 0.08 6.38 11.48
N ILE A 47 -0.61 6.26 10.35
CA ILE A 47 -0.03 6.44 9.01
C ILE A 47 0.63 7.81 8.88
N CYS A 48 -0.05 8.89 9.28
CA CYS A 48 0.50 10.23 9.24
C CYS A 48 1.76 10.37 10.11
N PHE A 49 1.74 9.76 11.31
CA PHE A 49 2.88 9.78 12.22
C PHE A 49 4.08 9.00 11.67
N ASP A 50 3.88 7.78 11.19
CA ASP A 50 4.96 6.91 10.72
C ASP A 50 5.57 7.37 9.40
N LEU A 51 4.74 7.90 8.49
CA LEU A 51 5.20 8.37 7.19
C LEU A 51 5.60 9.86 7.18
N GLY A 52 5.31 10.60 8.26
CA GLY A 52 5.61 12.03 8.36
C GLY A 52 4.82 12.90 7.37
N ILE A 53 3.60 12.48 7.03
CA ILE A 53 2.75 13.13 6.01
C ILE A 53 1.50 13.77 6.64
N GLY A 54 0.92 14.73 5.94
CA GLY A 54 -0.33 15.37 6.35
C GLY A 54 -1.54 14.46 6.14
N LYS A 55 -2.61 14.68 6.92
CA LYS A 55 -3.88 13.93 6.80
C LYS A 55 -4.43 13.94 5.36
N GLN A 56 -4.43 15.09 4.69
CA GLN A 56 -4.91 15.20 3.31
C GLN A 56 -4.06 14.39 2.33
N GLU A 57 -2.75 14.27 2.56
CA GLU A 57 -1.87 13.49 1.69
C GLU A 57 -2.10 12.00 1.88
N ALA A 58 -2.24 11.57 3.14
CA ALA A 58 -2.60 10.19 3.47
C ALA A 58 -3.93 9.78 2.82
N GLU A 59 -4.97 10.62 2.94
CA GLU A 59 -6.29 10.36 2.35
C GLU A 59 -6.22 10.32 0.81
N LYS A 60 -5.53 11.27 0.16
CA LYS A 60 -5.36 11.27 -1.30
C LYS A 60 -4.64 10.02 -1.80
N SER A 61 -3.61 9.58 -1.08
CA SER A 61 -2.89 8.36 -1.43
C SER A 61 -3.70 7.10 -1.19
N LEU A 62 -4.51 7.05 -0.13
CA LEU A 62 -5.47 5.96 0.09
C LEU A 62 -6.47 5.88 -1.07
N THR A 63 -7.07 7.00 -1.47
CA THR A 63 -8.00 7.05 -2.61
C THR A 63 -7.33 6.60 -3.91
N GLU A 64 -6.09 7.03 -4.17
CA GLU A 64 -5.36 6.60 -5.36
C GLU A 64 -5.14 5.08 -5.38
N VAL A 65 -4.73 4.49 -4.25
CA VAL A 65 -4.55 3.04 -4.14
C VAL A 65 -5.89 2.32 -4.33
N GLU A 66 -6.95 2.79 -3.67
CA GLU A 66 -8.30 2.21 -3.74
C GLU A 66 -8.84 2.18 -5.17
N THR A 67 -8.68 3.26 -5.94
CA THR A 67 -9.16 3.33 -7.34
C THR A 67 -8.48 2.33 -8.27
N ARG A 68 -7.37 1.71 -7.86
CA ARG A 68 -6.66 0.70 -8.65
C ARG A 68 -6.86 -0.72 -8.12
N LEU A 69 -7.66 -0.92 -7.08
CA LEU A 69 -7.99 -2.25 -6.59
C LEU A 69 -8.96 -2.94 -7.55
N LEU A 70 -8.63 -4.18 -7.90
CA LEU A 70 -9.49 -5.07 -8.68
C LEU A 70 -10.14 -6.06 -7.72
N TYR A 71 -11.42 -5.86 -7.44
CA TYR A 71 -12.20 -6.81 -6.64
C TYR A 71 -12.50 -8.07 -7.46
N SER A 72 -12.16 -9.24 -6.92
CA SER A 72 -12.62 -10.49 -7.51
C SER A 72 -14.15 -10.53 -7.49
N LYS A 73 -14.74 -10.96 -8.61
CA LYS A 73 -16.19 -11.16 -8.75
C LYS A 73 -16.60 -12.61 -8.51
N ASP A 74 -15.65 -13.46 -8.13
CA ASP A 74 -15.93 -14.85 -7.83
C ASP A 74 -16.78 -14.92 -6.57
N LYS A 75 -18.03 -15.35 -6.74
CA LYS A 75 -18.99 -15.61 -5.68
C LYS A 75 -18.81 -17.00 -5.10
#